data_AF-A0A6I0EKL5-F1
#
_entry.id   AF-A0A6I0EKL5-F1
#
_cell.length_a   1.000
_cell.length_b   1.000
_cell.length_c   1.000
_cell.angle_alpha   90.00
_cell.angle_beta   90.00
_cell.angle_gamma   90.00
#
_symmetry.space_group_name_H-M   'P 1'
#
loop_
_entity.id
_entity.type
_entity.pdbx_description
1 polymer ?
#
loop_
_entity_poly.entity_id
_entity_poly.type
_entity_poly.pdbx_seq_one_letter_code
_entity_poly.pdbx_strand_id
1 'polypeptide(L)'
;MKTFLATTLTETAVSPDGRRFELTFVDAEGRRHAISIPSAVAADLVPVLESVAAARPAGAAGELTRLPKTCAVGHATGERMVLLRFDDEAPYAIELEVAQALAEQLQEQSSELSAVARPALH
;
A
#
# COMPACT_ATOMS: atom_id res chain seq x y z
N MET A 1 18.68 -18.08 12.06
CA MET A 1 17.83 -16.88 12.02
C MET A 1 16.78 -17.09 10.95
N LYS A 2 15.50 -16.79 11.22
CA LYS A 2 14.42 -16.95 10.23
C LYS A 2 14.35 -15.67 9.39
N THR A 3 14.56 -15.78 8.09
CA THR A 3 14.55 -14.63 7.16
C THR A 3 13.14 -14.05 7.07
N PHE A 4 13.01 -12.73 7.23
CA PHE A 4 11.76 -12.02 7.00
C PHE A 4 11.63 -11.72 5.51
N LEU A 5 10.64 -12.33 4.85
CA LEU A 5 10.36 -12.13 3.43
C LEU A 5 9.30 -11.03 3.30
N ALA A 6 9.77 -9.78 3.23
CA ALA A 6 8.92 -8.62 3.03
C ALA A 6 8.20 -8.73 1.67
N THR A 7 6.87 -8.76 1.68
CA THR A 7 6.05 -8.76 0.45
C THR A 7 5.45 -7.38 0.17
N THR A 8 5.28 -6.56 1.21
CA THR A 8 4.58 -5.27 1.09
C THR A 8 5.20 -4.23 2.01
N LEU A 9 5.32 -2.99 1.53
CA LEU A 9 5.61 -1.82 2.35
C LEU A 9 4.30 -1.12 2.69
N THR A 10 3.92 -1.10 3.97
CA THR A 10 2.59 -0.61 4.41
C THR A 10 2.63 0.79 5.00
N GLU A 11 3.74 1.19 5.60
CA GLU A 11 3.88 2.52 6.20
C GLU A 11 5.25 3.08 5.93
N THR A 12 5.27 4.36 5.58
CA THR A 12 6.46 5.20 5.58
C THR A 12 6.16 6.40 6.47
N ALA A 13 6.99 6.62 7.48
CA ALA A 13 6.85 7.76 8.39
C ALA A 13 8.21 8.42 8.60
N VAL A 14 8.18 9.70 8.96
CA VAL A 14 9.32 10.38 9.54
C VAL A 14 9.01 10.56 11.01
N SER A 15 9.97 10.27 11.89
CA SER A 15 9.81 10.45 13.32
C SER A 15 9.45 11.92 13.63
N PRO A 16 8.72 12.19 14.73
CA PRO A 16 8.27 13.55 15.05
C PRO A 16 9.41 14.58 15.19
N ASP A 17 10.61 14.12 15.54
CA ASP A 17 11.83 14.92 15.64
C ASP A 17 12.58 15.09 14.32
N GLY A 18 12.09 14.50 13.22
CA GLY A 18 12.68 14.55 11.89
C GLY A 18 13.95 13.71 11.71
N ARG A 19 14.39 12.99 12.75
CA ARG A 19 15.72 12.37 12.79
C ARG A 19 15.75 10.95 12.25
N ARG A 20 14.60 10.31 12.09
CA ARG A 20 14.50 8.93 11.63
C ARG A 20 13.42 8.78 10.56
N PHE A 21 13.73 7.97 9.57
CA PHE A 21 12.78 7.48 8.60
C PHE A 21 12.39 6.05 8.97
N GLU A 22 11.10 5.79 9.03
CA GLU A 22 10.51 4.53 9.47
C GLU A 22 9.77 3.88 8.31
N LEU A 23 10.04 2.60 8.10
CA LEU A 23 9.45 1.78 7.05
C LEU A 23 8.87 0.53 7.69
N THR A 24 7.55 0.34 7.61
CA THR A 24 6.90 -0.89 8.07
C THR A 24 6.63 -1.81 6.89
N PHE A 25 7.21 -3.00 6.93
CA PHE A 25 7.00 -4.07 5.98
C PHE A 25 6.07 -5.15 6.55
N VAL A 26 5.40 -5.87 5.67
CA VAL A 26 4.55 -7.02 6.01
C VAL A 26 4.96 -8.23 5.18
N ASP A 27 4.99 -9.41 5.80
CA ASP A 27 5.22 -10.69 5.12
C ASP A 27 3.91 -11.37 4.69
N ALA A 28 4.02 -12.48 3.97
CA ALA A 28 2.86 -13.25 3.54
C ALA A 28 2.02 -13.78 4.73
N GLU A 29 2.60 -13.99 5.90
CA GLU A 29 1.82 -14.40 7.09
C GLU A 29 1.19 -13.22 7.85
N GLY A 30 1.31 -12.00 7.32
CA GLY A 30 0.77 -10.79 7.95
C GLY A 30 1.64 -10.28 9.10
N ARG A 31 2.85 -10.80 9.30
CA ARG A 31 3.77 -10.30 10.32
C ARG A 31 4.35 -8.99 9.86
N ARG A 32 4.42 -8.03 10.80
CA ARG A 32 4.94 -6.69 10.56
C ARG A 32 6.40 -6.61 11.00
N HIS A 33 7.23 -5.95 10.21
CA HIS A 33 8.60 -5.63 10.57
C HIS A 33 8.90 -4.17 10.24
N ALA A 34 9.21 -3.39 11.27
CA ALA A 34 9.55 -1.97 11.11
C ALA A 34 11.08 -1.79 11.09
N ILE A 35 11.57 -1.10 10.06
CA ILE A 35 12.95 -0.66 9.95
C ILE A 35 12.97 0.84 10.22
N SER A 36 13.87 1.27 11.11
CA SER A 36 14.04 2.68 11.45
C SER A 36 15.48 3.10 11.14
N ILE A 37 15.64 4.06 10.23
CA ILE A 37 16.93 4.51 9.70
C ILE A 37 17.12 5.98 10.05
N PRO A 38 18.30 6.42 10.54
CA PRO A 38 18.56 7.84 10.72
C PRO A 38 18.41 8.61 9.40
N SER A 39 17.76 9.78 9.43
CA SER A 39 17.42 10.55 8.22
C SER A 39 18.64 10.93 7.37
N ALA A 40 19.79 11.19 8.00
CA ALA A 40 21.04 11.44 7.29
C ALA A 40 21.48 10.21 6.47
N VAL A 41 21.42 9.02 7.08
CA VAL A 41 21.75 7.77 6.40
C VAL A 41 20.71 7.45 5.33
N ALA A 42 19.42 7.75 5.57
CA ALA A 42 18.37 7.56 4.58
C ALA A 42 18.62 8.42 3.32
N ALA A 43 19.04 9.68 3.48
CA ALA A 43 19.38 10.56 2.37
C ALA A 43 20.57 10.02 1.55
N ASP A 44 21.61 9.53 2.23
CA ASP A 44 22.79 8.94 1.58
C ASP A 44 22.46 7.61 0.89
N LEU A 45 21.45 6.89 1.36
CA LEU A 45 21.00 5.62 0.78
C LEU A 45 20.15 5.79 -0.48
N VAL A 46 19.52 6.95 -0.71
CA VAL A 46 18.70 7.20 -1.91
C VAL A 46 19.44 6.85 -3.22
N PRO A 47 20.63 7.40 -3.51
CA PRO A 47 21.33 7.10 -4.77
C PRO A 47 21.77 5.63 -4.87
N VAL A 48 22.05 4.98 -3.74
CA VAL A 48 22.39 3.55 -3.70
C VAL A 48 21.18 2.69 -4.06
N LEU A 49 20.01 3.01 -3.48
CA LEU A 49 18.75 2.32 -3.77
C LEU A 49 18.32 2.55 -5.22
N GLU A 50 18.50 3.76 -5.75
CA GLU A 50 18.24 4.08 -7.16
C GLU A 50 19.15 3.27 -8.09
N SER A 51 20.46 3.17 -7.78
CA SER A 51 21.40 2.36 -8.56
C SER A 51 21.05 0.87 -8.54
N VAL A 52 20.68 0.33 -7.38
CA VAL A 52 20.25 -1.07 -7.23
C VAL A 52 18.93 -1.33 -7.98
N ALA A 53 17.98 -0.38 -7.92
CA ALA A 53 16.72 -0.48 -8.65
C ALA A 53 16.94 -0.42 -10.17
N ALA A 54 17.83 0.45 -10.65
CA ALA A 54 18.16 0.57 -12.07
C ALA A 54 18.90 -0.65 -12.63
N ALA A 55 19.67 -1.36 -11.80
CA ALA A 55 20.35 -2.60 -12.17
C ALA A 55 19.41 -3.83 -12.25
N ARG A 56 18.15 -3.70 -11.82
CA ARG A 56 17.18 -4.79 -11.81
C ARG A 56 16.51 -4.90 -13.19
N PRO A 57 16.47 -6.09 -13.80
CA PRO A 57 15.82 -6.27 -15.10
C PRO A 57 14.34 -5.88 -15.01
N ALA A 58 13.89 -5.06 -15.96
CA ALA A 58 12.49 -4.66 -16.11
C ALA A 58 11.62 -5.92 -16.24
N GLY A 59 10.83 -6.21 -15.20
CA GLY A 59 9.94 -7.38 -15.15
C GLY A 59 10.00 -8.22 -13.87
N ALA A 60 11.01 -8.05 -13.02
CA ALA A 60 11.10 -8.81 -11.76
C ALA A 60 10.37 -8.17 -10.57
N ALA A 61 10.04 -6.87 -10.65
CA ALA A 61 9.28 -6.16 -9.62
C ALA A 61 7.79 -6.28 -9.88
N GLY A 62 7.09 -7.01 -9.02
CA GLY A 62 5.66 -6.77 -8.83
C GLY A 62 5.48 -5.28 -8.57
N GLU A 63 4.61 -4.64 -9.34
CA GLU A 63 4.27 -3.24 -9.13
C GLU A 63 3.82 -3.08 -7.68
N LEU A 64 4.52 -2.25 -6.92
CA LEU A 64 4.16 -1.95 -5.54
C LEU A 64 2.87 -1.12 -5.57
N THR A 65 1.72 -1.79 -5.51
CA THR A 65 0.42 -1.13 -5.36
C THR A 65 0.34 -0.53 -3.96
N ARG A 66 0.16 0.80 -3.89
CA ARG A 66 -0.12 1.45 -2.61
C ARG A 66 -1.47 0.98 -2.10
N LEU A 67 -1.50 0.52 -0.85
CA LEU A 67 -2.73 0.17 -0.15
C LEU A 67 -3.19 1.38 0.66
N PRO A 68 -4.45 1.82 0.53
CA PRO A 68 -5.00 2.82 1.42
C PRO A 68 -5.01 2.29 2.85
N LYS A 69 -4.56 3.10 3.80
CA LYS A 69 -4.51 2.78 5.24
C LYS A 69 -5.90 2.84 5.86
N THR A 70 -6.75 3.76 5.38
CA THR A 70 -8.15 3.86 5.81
C THR A 70 -9.08 4.07 4.63
N CYS A 71 -10.27 3.49 4.71
CA CYS A 71 -11.37 3.78 3.81
C CYS A 71 -12.62 4.14 4.62
N ALA A 72 -13.37 5.15 4.17
CA ALA A 72 -14.64 5.51 4.77
C ALA A 72 -15.71 5.71 3.69
N VAL A 73 -16.92 5.24 3.98
CA VAL A 73 -18.10 5.38 3.13
C VAL A 73 -19.11 6.27 3.84
N GLY A 74 -19.68 7.24 3.13
CA GLY A 74 -20.71 8.14 3.65
C GLY A 74 -21.77 8.48 2.61
N HIS A 75 -22.79 9.24 3.03
CA HIS A 75 -23.86 9.72 2.16
C HIS A 75 -23.97 11.24 2.26
N ALA A 76 -24.12 11.91 1.11
CA ALA A 76 -24.49 13.31 1.09
C ALA A 76 -26.02 13.45 1.31
N THR A 77 -26.44 14.36 2.17
CA THR A 77 -27.86 14.55 2.53
C THR A 77 -28.66 15.38 1.52
N GLY A 78 -27.98 16.04 0.57
CA GLY A 78 -28.61 16.91 -0.45
C GLY A 78 -28.70 16.29 -1.85
N GLU A 79 -27.78 15.38 -2.20
CA GLU A 79 -27.74 14.67 -3.49
C GLU A 79 -27.56 13.17 -3.21
N ARG A 80 -28.15 12.30 -4.04
CA ARG A 80 -28.07 10.83 -3.89
C ARG A 80 -26.69 10.31 -4.29
N MET A 81 -25.68 10.67 -3.51
CA MET A 81 -24.29 10.34 -3.75
C MET A 81 -23.70 9.53 -2.60
N VAL A 82 -22.73 8.69 -2.95
CA VAL A 82 -21.90 7.95 -2.02
C VAL A 82 -20.54 8.65 -1.95
N LEU A 83 -20.05 8.89 -0.75
CA LEU A 83 -18.74 9.48 -0.50
C LEU A 83 -17.75 8.37 -0.20
N LEU A 84 -16.65 8.33 -0.95
CA LEU A 84 -15.51 7.45 -0.72
C LEU A 84 -14.31 8.30 -0.30
N ARG A 85 -13.74 8.00 0.86
CA ARG A 85 -12.49 8.63 1.31
C ARG A 85 -11.39 7.58 1.42
N PHE A 86 -10.24 7.88 0.85
CA PHE A 86 -9.00 7.13 1.04
C PHE A 86 -8.05 7.96 1.89
N ASP A 87 -7.57 7.37 2.99
CA ASP A 87 -6.66 8.03 3.92
C ASP A 87 -7.18 9.41 4.37
N ASP A 88 -6.32 10.43 4.31
CA ASP A 88 -6.62 11.81 4.68
C ASP A 88 -6.95 12.69 3.46
N GLU A 89 -7.27 12.07 2.31
CA GLU A 89 -7.61 12.80 1.09
C GLU A 89 -9.05 13.34 1.11
N ALA A 90 -9.35 14.25 0.19
CA ALA A 90 -10.70 14.77 0.02
C ALA A 90 -11.65 13.64 -0.42
N PRO A 91 -12.86 13.54 0.16
CA PRO A 91 -13.81 12.50 -0.21
C PRO A 91 -14.27 12.65 -1.66
N TYR A 92 -14.24 11.56 -2.41
CA TYR A 92 -14.77 11.43 -3.75
C TYR A 92 -16.27 11.18 -3.69
N ALA A 93 -17.06 12.05 -4.32
CA ALA A 93 -18.50 11.84 -4.48
C ALA A 93 -18.76 11.06 -5.77
N ILE A 94 -19.38 9.89 -5.64
CA ILE A 94 -19.80 9.05 -6.77
C ILE A 94 -21.31 8.87 -6.75
N GLU A 95 -21.89 8.74 -7.94
CA GLU A 95 -23.30 8.42 -8.08
C GLU A 95 -23.60 7.00 -7.59
N LEU A 96 -24.85 6.75 -7.21
CA LEU A 96 -25.28 5.45 -6.66
C LEU A 96 -25.03 4.30 -7.63
N GLU A 97 -25.27 4.51 -8.92
CA GLU A 97 -25.08 3.51 -9.97
C GLU A 97 -23.60 3.12 -10.12
N VAL A 98 -22.72 4.13 -10.04
CA VAL A 98 -21.27 3.95 -10.05
C VAL A 98 -20.79 3.22 -8.78
N ALA A 99 -21.37 3.54 -7.62
CA ALA A 99 -21.06 2.87 -6.37
C ALA A 99 -21.45 1.39 -6.40
N GLN A 100 -22.60 1.06 -7.00
CA GLN A 100 -23.04 -0.31 -7.18
C GLN A 100 -22.09 -1.08 -8.12
N ALA A 101 -21.77 -0.52 -9.29
CA ALA A 101 -20.84 -1.14 -10.22
C ALA A 101 -19.45 -1.37 -9.60
N LEU A 102 -18.96 -0.41 -8.81
CA LEU A 102 -17.71 -0.54 -8.08
C LEU A 102 -17.75 -1.68 -7.06
N ALA A 103 -18.85 -1.83 -6.32
CA ALA A 103 -19.00 -2.92 -5.34
C ALA A 103 -18.97 -4.30 -6.01
N GLU A 104 -19.66 -4.45 -7.14
CA GLU A 104 -19.67 -5.69 -7.93
C GLU A 104 -18.27 -6.04 -8.44
N GLN A 105 -17.55 -5.07 -9.02
CA GLN A 105 -16.19 -5.25 -9.51
C GLN A 105 -15.20 -5.62 -8.38
N LEU A 106 -15.28 -4.96 -7.23
CA LEU A 106 -14.42 -5.27 -6.08
C LEU A 106 -14.67 -6.68 -5.56
N GLN A 107 -15.93 -7.13 -5.55
CA GLN A 107 -16.28 -8.47 -5.11
C GLN A 107 -15.77 -9.54 -6.07
N GLU A 108 -15.87 -9.30 -7.38
CA GLU A 108 -15.33 -10.17 -8.43
C GLU A 108 -13.81 -10.29 -8.32
N GLN A 109 -13.11 -9.15 -8.31
CA GLN A 109 -11.64 -9.11 -8.18
C GLN A 109 -11.14 -9.74 -6.87
N SER A 110 -11.85 -9.52 -5.75
CA SER A 110 -11.53 -10.15 -4.47
C SER A 110 -11.66 -11.67 -4.55
N SER A 111 -12.68 -12.17 -5.25
CA SER A 111 -12.90 -13.61 -5.44
C SER A 111 -11.82 -14.23 -6.32
N GLU A 112 -11.44 -13.56 -7.40
CA GLU A 112 -10.33 -13.98 -8.27
C GLU A 112 -9.01 -14.04 -7.51
N LEU A 113 -8.66 -13.00 -6.77
CA LEU A 113 -7.42 -12.94 -5.99
C LEU A 113 -7.42 -13.93 -4.82
N SER A 114 -8.58 -14.20 -4.21
CA SER A 114 -8.71 -15.22 -3.16
C SER A 114 -8.54 -16.64 -3.71
N ALA A 115 -8.88 -16.87 -4.98
CA ALA A 115 -8.74 -18.17 -5.65
C ALA A 115 -7.29 -18.45 -6.10
N VAL A 116 -6.47 -17.42 -6.28
CA VAL A 116 -5.04 -17.58 -6.59
C VAL A 116 -4.28 -17.92 -5.30
N ALA A 117 -3.82 -19.17 -5.19
CA ALA A 117 -2.87 -19.56 -4.15
C ALA A 117 -1.64 -18.64 -4.25
N ARG A 118 -1.31 -17.94 -3.17
CA ARG A 118 -0.14 -17.06 -3.12
C ARG A 118 1.08 -17.83 -3.65
N PRO A 119 1.77 -17.34 -4.68
CA PRO A 119 2.95 -18.02 -5.17
C PRO A 119 3.98 -18.07 -4.05
N ALA A 120 4.42 -19.27 -3.70
CA ALA A 120 5.61 -19.46 -2.87
C ALA A 120 6.79 -18.96 -3.71
N LEU A 121 7.23 -17.73 -3.47
CA LEU A 121 8.38 -17.16 -4.14
C LEU A 121 9.65 -17.72 -3.47
N HIS A 122 10.37 -18.55 -4.23
CA HIS A 122 11.65 -19.19 -3.89
C HIS A 122 12.80 -18.19 -3.71
#